data_AF-A0A521XTF9-F1
#
_entry.id   AF-A0A521XTF9-F1
#
_cell.length_a   1.000
_cell.length_b   1.000
_cell.length_c   1.000
_cell.angle_alpha   90.00
_cell.angle_beta   90.00
_cell.angle_gamma   90.00
#
_symmetry.space_group_name_H-M   'P 1'
#
loop_
_entity.id
_entity.type
_entity.pdbx_description
1 polymer ?
#
loop_
_entity_poly.entity_id
_entity_poly.type
_entity_poly.pdbx_seq_one_letter_code
_entity_poly.pdbx_strand_id
1 'polypeptide(L)'
;MLHNIVVMGNNDLGKMHVKLLQRIPSVVVKSADTFEVEEIDAVVITEKTDRTLQVLHAVANVGKPIFYLQPDFEAKELAKLNDGMKLQVGFNRRFDPHFLHVKEKIANGLLGHVHLVRITNHPIISIHDIDMARFITGQEVKEVFAMRSQVNEIETIIATLKMENNALVIIEASGGNEYDQRLEVFGEQGALTVENVAKTTTQYHSTAGVLSEKP
;
A
#
# COMPACT_ATOMS: atom_id res chain seq x y z
N MET A 1 -25.97 -0.45 -1.74
CA MET A 1 -25.31 -1.47 -0.89
C MET A 1 -24.85 -2.59 -1.81
N LEU A 2 -23.62 -3.08 -1.65
CA LEU A 2 -23.09 -4.23 -2.39
C LEU A 2 -23.58 -5.49 -1.69
N HIS A 3 -24.28 -6.36 -2.41
CA HIS A 3 -24.81 -7.61 -1.90
C HIS A 3 -24.07 -8.84 -2.44
N ASN A 4 -23.59 -8.79 -3.69
CA ASN A 4 -22.93 -9.92 -4.33
C ASN A 4 -21.50 -9.55 -4.71
N ILE A 5 -20.52 -10.01 -3.93
CA ILE A 5 -19.09 -9.78 -4.20
C ILE A 5 -18.45 -11.09 -4.62
N VAL A 6 -17.78 -11.08 -5.77
CA VAL A 6 -16.91 -12.19 -6.18
C VAL A 6 -15.49 -11.92 -5.70
N VAL A 7 -14.87 -12.93 -5.08
CA VAL A 7 -13.46 -12.87 -4.70
C VAL A 7 -12.68 -13.84 -5.59
N MET A 8 -11.78 -13.30 -6.40
CA MET A 8 -10.76 -14.07 -7.09
C MET A 8 -9.57 -14.28 -6.16
N GLY A 9 -9.36 -15.51 -5.72
CA GLY A 9 -8.40 -15.79 -4.66
C GLY A 9 -8.44 -17.21 -4.16
N ASN A 10 -7.81 -18.13 -4.88
CA ASN A 10 -7.78 -19.54 -4.49
C ASN A 10 -6.57 -19.90 -3.61
N ASN A 11 -5.61 -18.98 -3.46
CA ASN A 11 -4.49 -19.10 -2.53
C ASN A 11 -4.91 -18.80 -1.07
N ASP A 12 -4.02 -19.04 -0.11
CA ASP A 12 -4.34 -18.89 1.32
C ASP A 12 -4.74 -17.46 1.70
N LEU A 13 -4.13 -16.45 1.06
CA LEU A 13 -4.48 -15.05 1.23
C LEU A 13 -5.89 -14.76 0.72
N GLY A 14 -6.27 -15.29 -0.43
CA GLY A 14 -7.62 -15.20 -0.98
C GLY A 14 -8.66 -15.84 -0.06
N LYS A 15 -8.37 -17.03 0.49
CA LYS A 15 -9.23 -17.67 1.50
C LYS A 15 -9.40 -16.83 2.76
N MET A 16 -8.35 -16.11 3.20
CA MET A 16 -8.45 -15.17 4.33
C MET A 16 -9.38 -14.00 4.00
N HIS A 17 -9.25 -13.40 2.81
CA HIS A 17 -10.14 -12.32 2.38
C HIS A 17 -11.59 -12.77 2.26
N VAL A 18 -11.84 -13.97 1.73
CA VAL A 18 -13.18 -14.58 1.69
C VAL A 18 -13.77 -14.64 3.10
N LYS A 19 -13.02 -15.19 4.07
CA LYS A 19 -13.47 -15.28 5.46
C LYS A 19 -13.76 -13.92 6.09
N LEU A 20 -12.97 -12.89 5.77
CA LEU A 20 -13.20 -11.53 6.27
C LEU A 20 -14.46 -10.91 5.67
N LEU A 21 -14.64 -11.01 4.35
CA LEU A 21 -15.79 -10.46 3.65
C LEU A 21 -17.09 -11.14 4.03
N GLN A 22 -17.07 -12.46 4.29
CA GLN A 22 -18.22 -13.23 4.78
C GLN A 22 -18.73 -12.78 6.15
N ARG A 23 -17.94 -12.02 6.93
CA ARG A 23 -18.38 -11.46 8.22
C ARG A 23 -19.26 -10.23 8.05
N ILE A 24 -19.33 -9.64 6.86
CA ILE A 24 -20.16 -8.47 6.58
C ILE A 24 -21.57 -8.98 6.25
N PRO A 25 -22.59 -8.73 7.09
CA PRO A 25 -23.91 -9.37 6.94
C PRO A 25 -24.61 -9.11 5.60
N SER A 26 -24.29 -7.99 4.96
CA SER A 26 -24.85 -7.63 3.66
C SER A 26 -24.09 -8.22 2.46
N VAL A 27 -22.96 -8.91 2.66
CA VAL A 27 -22.08 -9.36 1.58
C VAL A 27 -22.16 -10.87 1.40
N VAL A 28 -22.63 -11.29 0.23
CA VAL A 28 -22.54 -12.66 -0.28
C VAL A 28 -21.24 -12.79 -1.05
N VAL A 29 -20.35 -13.67 -0.58
CA VAL A 29 -19.06 -13.94 -1.23
C VAL A 29 -19.16 -15.19 -2.10
N LYS A 30 -18.85 -15.05 -3.40
CA LYS A 30 -18.76 -16.17 -4.35
C LYS A 30 -17.30 -16.46 -4.73
N SER A 31 -16.95 -17.75 -4.92
CA SER A 31 -15.66 -18.18 -5.49
C SER A 31 -15.62 -17.89 -7.00
N ALA A 32 -14.45 -17.63 -7.55
CA ALA A 32 -14.25 -17.15 -8.92
C ALA A 32 -14.18 -18.24 -10.00
N ASP A 33 -14.59 -19.48 -9.73
CA ASP A 33 -14.45 -20.56 -10.73
C ASP A 33 -15.46 -20.44 -11.87
N THR A 34 -16.66 -19.92 -11.61
CA THR A 34 -17.67 -19.50 -12.59
C THR A 34 -18.56 -18.41 -11.97
N PHE A 35 -18.70 -17.27 -12.64
CA PHE A 35 -19.67 -16.24 -12.25
C PHE A 35 -20.21 -15.49 -13.47
N GLU A 36 -21.48 -15.12 -13.41
CA GLU A 36 -22.11 -14.22 -14.39
C GLU A 36 -21.88 -12.77 -13.93
N VAL A 37 -21.41 -11.90 -14.83
CA VAL A 37 -21.00 -10.52 -14.50
C VAL A 37 -22.23 -9.66 -14.13
N GLU A 38 -23.41 -10.03 -14.63
CA GLU A 38 -24.69 -9.38 -14.38
C GLU A 38 -25.13 -9.53 -12.91
N GLU A 39 -24.82 -10.65 -12.26
CA GLU A 39 -25.28 -10.99 -10.91
C GLU A 39 -24.46 -10.35 -9.78
N ILE A 40 -23.32 -9.75 -10.11
CA ILE A 40 -22.36 -9.27 -9.13
C ILE A 40 -22.39 -7.75 -9.01
N ASP A 41 -22.10 -7.25 -7.81
CA ASP A 41 -22.00 -5.82 -7.54
C ASP A 41 -20.57 -5.30 -7.59
N ALA A 42 -19.57 -6.15 -7.29
CA ALA A 42 -18.16 -5.82 -7.36
C ALA A 42 -17.28 -7.09 -7.44
N VAL A 43 -16.02 -6.92 -7.85
CA VAL A 43 -15.00 -7.97 -7.83
C VAL A 43 -13.81 -7.56 -6.97
N VAL A 44 -13.34 -8.50 -6.16
CA VAL A 44 -12.11 -8.39 -5.37
C VAL A 44 -11.09 -9.36 -5.93
N ILE A 45 -9.94 -8.86 -6.37
CA ILE A 45 -8.85 -9.66 -6.92
C ILE A 45 -7.73 -9.71 -5.88
N THR A 46 -7.46 -10.92 -5.38
CA THR A 46 -6.49 -11.20 -4.30
C THR A 46 -5.37 -12.16 -4.73
N GLU A 47 -5.43 -12.67 -5.96
CA GLU A 47 -4.44 -13.59 -6.51
C GLU A 47 -3.79 -13.06 -7.79
N LYS A 48 -2.70 -13.73 -8.16
CA LYS A 48 -1.94 -13.48 -9.38
C LYS A 48 -2.09 -14.70 -10.28
N THR A 49 -2.94 -14.60 -11.30
CA THR A 49 -3.16 -15.67 -12.27
C THR A 49 -3.38 -15.06 -13.66
N ASP A 50 -3.11 -15.82 -14.72
CA ASP A 50 -3.41 -15.40 -16.10
C ASP A 50 -4.90 -15.07 -16.31
N ARG A 51 -5.78 -15.61 -15.45
CA ARG A 51 -7.21 -15.30 -15.42
C ARG A 51 -7.53 -13.88 -14.94
N THR A 52 -6.60 -13.23 -14.25
CA THR A 52 -6.83 -11.89 -13.68
C THR A 52 -7.09 -10.87 -14.78
N LEU A 53 -6.30 -10.86 -15.86
CA LEU A 53 -6.55 -9.96 -17.00
C LEU A 53 -7.87 -10.26 -17.69
N GLN A 54 -8.21 -11.54 -17.85
CA GLN A 54 -9.49 -11.96 -18.45
C GLN A 54 -10.68 -11.43 -17.64
N VAL A 55 -10.61 -11.54 -16.31
CA VAL A 55 -11.66 -11.02 -15.42
C VAL A 55 -11.66 -9.49 -15.40
N LEU A 56 -10.50 -8.83 -15.37
CA LEU A 56 -10.42 -7.38 -15.49
C LEU A 56 -11.14 -6.90 -16.76
N HIS A 57 -10.86 -7.50 -17.92
CA HIS A 57 -11.55 -7.16 -19.16
C HIS A 57 -13.05 -7.46 -19.13
N ALA A 58 -13.47 -8.63 -18.63
CA ALA A 58 -14.87 -9.01 -18.56
C ALA A 58 -15.69 -8.07 -17.66
N VAL A 59 -15.15 -7.72 -16.50
CA VAL A 59 -15.81 -6.87 -15.50
C VAL A 59 -15.77 -5.40 -15.92
N ALA A 60 -14.65 -4.96 -16.54
CA ALA A 60 -14.51 -3.61 -17.09
C ALA A 60 -15.58 -3.30 -18.14
N ASN A 61 -15.86 -4.24 -19.05
CA ASN A 61 -16.85 -4.08 -20.11
C ASN A 61 -18.27 -3.85 -19.58
N VAL A 62 -18.57 -4.32 -18.37
CA VAL A 62 -19.89 -4.18 -17.71
C VAL A 62 -19.91 -3.02 -16.70
N GLY A 63 -18.75 -2.38 -16.43
CA GLY A 63 -18.65 -1.20 -15.56
C GLY A 63 -18.80 -1.49 -14.07
N LYS A 64 -18.66 -2.74 -13.63
CA LYS A 64 -18.73 -3.09 -12.20
C LYS A 64 -17.43 -2.68 -11.48
N PRO A 65 -17.51 -2.18 -10.23
CA PRO A 65 -16.33 -1.85 -9.43
C PRO A 65 -15.38 -3.03 -9.20
N ILE A 66 -14.09 -2.73 -9.19
CA ILE A 66 -13.00 -3.69 -9.00
C ILE A 66 -12.06 -3.18 -7.91
N PHE A 67 -11.77 -4.03 -6.92
CA PHE A 67 -10.67 -3.83 -5.99
C PHE A 67 -9.58 -4.86 -6.27
N TYR A 68 -8.37 -4.40 -6.60
CA TYR A 68 -7.24 -5.27 -6.90
C TYR A 68 -6.09 -5.00 -5.92
N LEU A 69 -5.77 -5.99 -5.08
CA LEU A 69 -4.81 -5.83 -3.97
C LEU A 69 -3.48 -5.21 -4.40
N GLN A 70 -2.84 -5.80 -5.40
CA GLN A 70 -1.58 -5.30 -5.92
C GLN A 70 -1.42 -5.78 -7.36
N PRO A 71 -1.46 -4.88 -8.35
CA PRO A 71 -1.17 -5.23 -9.72
C PRO A 71 0.29 -5.61 -9.89
N ASP A 72 0.52 -6.67 -10.65
CA ASP A 72 1.85 -7.11 -11.06
C ASP A 72 1.98 -7.15 -12.60
N PHE A 73 1.00 -6.58 -13.31
CA PHE A 73 1.03 -6.43 -14.76
C PHE A 73 1.82 -5.18 -15.14
N GLU A 74 2.33 -5.17 -16.36
CA GLU A 74 2.86 -3.94 -16.94
C GLU A 74 1.79 -2.84 -16.87
N ALA A 75 2.17 -1.66 -16.38
CA ALA A 75 1.27 -0.51 -16.27
C ALA A 75 0.54 -0.19 -17.59
N LYS A 76 1.13 -0.54 -18.73
CA LYS A 76 0.53 -0.40 -20.07
C LYS A 76 -0.70 -1.29 -20.27
N GLU A 77 -0.73 -2.50 -19.75
CA GLU A 77 -1.89 -3.39 -19.87
C GLU A 77 -3.06 -2.88 -19.02
N LEU A 78 -2.76 -2.37 -17.83
CA LEU A 78 -3.77 -1.71 -16.98
C LEU A 78 -4.25 -0.39 -17.57
N ALA A 79 -3.37 0.38 -18.22
CA ALA A 79 -3.74 1.63 -18.88
C ALA A 79 -4.62 1.42 -20.13
N LYS A 80 -4.61 0.22 -20.73
CA LYS A 80 -5.55 -0.17 -21.79
C LYS A 80 -6.94 -0.49 -21.25
N LEU A 81 -7.07 -0.77 -19.94
CA LEU A 81 -8.37 -0.93 -19.33
C LEU A 81 -9.05 0.44 -19.29
N ASN A 82 -10.28 0.46 -19.78
CA ASN A 82 -11.00 1.64 -20.27
C ASN A 82 -11.08 2.83 -19.29
N ASP A 83 -11.10 4.04 -19.86
CA ASP A 83 -11.59 5.24 -19.17
C ASP A 83 -13.06 5.02 -18.76
N GLY A 84 -13.33 5.05 -17.45
CA GLY A 84 -14.64 4.77 -16.88
C GLY A 84 -14.71 3.49 -16.04
N MET A 85 -13.65 2.67 -16.01
CA MET A 85 -13.55 1.57 -15.08
C MET A 85 -13.40 2.08 -13.64
N LYS A 86 -14.22 1.55 -12.72
CA LYS A 86 -14.10 1.82 -11.28
C LYS A 86 -13.10 0.85 -10.65
N LEU A 87 -11.81 1.01 -10.97
CA LEU A 87 -10.72 0.20 -10.42
C LEU A 87 -10.02 0.94 -9.27
N GLN A 88 -9.91 0.27 -8.13
CA GLN A 88 -9.07 0.67 -7.03
C GLN A 88 -7.95 -0.34 -6.83
N VAL A 89 -6.71 0.13 -6.85
CA VAL A 89 -5.54 -0.66 -6.44
C VAL A 89 -5.37 -0.59 -4.92
N GLY A 90 -5.02 -1.72 -4.29
CA GLY A 90 -4.86 -1.89 -2.86
C GLY A 90 -3.59 -1.27 -2.27
N PHE A 91 -3.23 -0.04 -2.67
CA PHE A 91 -2.23 0.77 -1.98
C PHE A 91 -2.78 1.29 -0.64
N ASN A 92 -3.02 0.36 0.27
CA ASN A 92 -3.69 0.56 1.56
C ASN A 92 -3.00 1.59 2.45
N ARG A 93 -1.68 1.75 2.38
CA ARG A 93 -0.94 2.71 3.21
C ARG A 93 -1.39 4.16 2.99
N ARG A 94 -1.99 4.50 1.84
CA ARG A 94 -2.60 5.83 1.62
C ARG A 94 -3.78 6.12 2.55
N PHE A 95 -4.39 5.07 3.12
CA PHE A 95 -5.52 5.14 4.04
C PHE A 95 -5.09 4.95 5.49
N ASP A 96 -3.79 4.79 5.78
CA ASP A 96 -3.29 4.92 7.14
C ASP A 96 -3.59 6.34 7.65
N PRO A 97 -4.23 6.50 8.82
CA PRO A 97 -4.66 7.80 9.31
C PRO A 97 -3.49 8.77 9.54
N HIS A 98 -2.30 8.26 9.89
CA HIS A 98 -1.12 9.09 10.12
C HIS A 98 -0.50 9.56 8.81
N PHE A 99 -0.34 8.67 7.81
CA PHE A 99 0.17 9.06 6.49
C PHE A 99 -0.82 9.96 5.73
N LEU A 100 -2.13 9.69 5.85
CA LEU A 100 -3.16 10.56 5.29
C LEU A 100 -3.11 11.95 5.91
N HIS A 101 -2.93 12.04 7.24
CA HIS A 101 -2.79 13.32 7.91
C HIS A 101 -1.57 14.11 7.43
N VAL A 102 -0.42 13.44 7.25
CA VAL A 102 0.77 14.07 6.65
C VAL A 102 0.46 14.62 5.26
N LYS A 103 -0.21 13.82 4.41
CA LYS A 103 -0.59 14.26 3.07
C LYS A 103 -1.50 15.50 3.10
N GLU A 104 -2.48 15.52 3.98
CA GLU A 104 -3.39 16.67 4.17
C GLU A 104 -2.63 17.92 4.60
N LYS A 105 -1.68 17.80 5.55
CA LYS A 105 -0.86 18.94 6.00
C LYS A 105 0.02 19.50 4.88
N ILE A 106 0.63 18.62 4.07
CA ILE A 106 1.39 19.03 2.88
C ILE A 106 0.47 19.74 1.88
N ALA A 107 -0.71 19.17 1.58
CA ALA A 107 -1.67 19.75 0.64
C ALA A 107 -2.18 21.12 1.09
N ASN A 108 -2.28 21.36 2.40
CA ASN A 108 -2.63 22.65 2.98
C ASN A 108 -1.46 23.64 3.05
N GLY A 109 -0.31 23.30 2.48
CA GLY A 109 0.86 24.17 2.37
C GLY A 109 1.71 24.27 3.63
N LEU A 110 1.47 23.45 4.67
CA LEU A 110 2.16 23.56 5.96
C LEU A 110 3.69 23.54 5.83
N LEU A 111 4.23 22.77 4.88
CA LEU A 111 5.66 22.57 4.72
C LEU A 111 6.30 23.44 3.62
N GLY A 112 5.52 24.24 2.88
CA GLY A 112 6.01 24.85 1.63
C GLY A 112 6.45 23.78 0.62
N HIS A 113 7.56 23.98 -0.09
CA HIS A 113 8.08 22.98 -1.01
C HIS A 113 8.74 21.80 -0.26
N VAL A 114 8.20 20.59 -0.43
CA VAL A 114 8.82 19.35 0.07
C VAL A 114 10.08 19.05 -0.74
N HIS A 115 11.22 18.92 -0.06
CA HIS A 115 12.52 18.66 -0.70
C HIS A 115 13.18 17.34 -0.28
N LEU A 116 12.77 16.74 0.84
CA LEU A 116 13.26 15.42 1.28
C LEU A 116 12.14 14.61 1.93
N VAL A 117 12.03 13.34 1.57
CA VAL A 117 11.18 12.35 2.24
C VAL A 117 12.05 11.15 2.65
N ARG A 118 11.83 10.60 3.84
CA ARG A 118 12.42 9.34 4.29
C ARG A 118 11.32 8.36 4.64
N ILE A 119 11.43 7.15 4.10
CA ILE A 119 10.50 6.05 4.32
C ILE A 119 11.33 4.91 4.89
N THR A 120 11.08 4.57 6.16
CA THR A 120 11.61 3.34 6.75
C THR A 120 10.54 2.27 6.64
N ASN A 121 10.88 1.14 6.00
CA ASN A 121 9.99 0.01 5.83
C ASN A 121 10.74 -1.31 6.08
N HIS A 122 10.55 -1.90 7.26
CA HIS A 122 11.11 -3.21 7.59
C HIS A 122 10.05 -4.33 7.44
N PRO A 123 10.43 -5.53 6.96
CA PRO A 123 11.80 -5.97 6.65
C PRO A 123 12.25 -5.70 5.20
N ILE A 124 11.33 -5.42 4.27
CA ILE A 124 11.61 -5.37 2.82
C ILE A 124 11.13 -4.07 2.17
N ILE A 125 11.81 -3.62 1.11
CA ILE A 125 11.26 -2.62 0.18
C ILE A 125 10.17 -3.29 -0.66
N SER A 126 9.09 -2.55 -0.90
CA SER A 126 7.92 -2.97 -1.65
C SER A 126 7.45 -1.88 -2.61
N ILE A 127 6.58 -2.24 -3.56
CA ILE A 127 5.93 -1.26 -4.44
C ILE A 127 5.13 -0.20 -3.66
N HIS A 128 4.69 -0.53 -2.44
CA HIS A 128 4.00 0.43 -1.58
C HIS A 128 4.89 1.61 -1.17
N ASP A 129 6.21 1.42 -1.10
CA ASP A 129 7.14 2.50 -0.76
C ASP A 129 7.31 3.49 -1.92
N ILE A 130 7.35 2.97 -3.15
CA ILE A 130 7.35 3.79 -4.37
C ILE A 130 6.02 4.53 -4.51
N ASP A 131 4.91 3.84 -4.25
CA ASP A 131 3.59 4.46 -4.22
C ASP A 131 3.50 5.56 -3.15
N MET A 132 4.02 5.30 -1.95
CA MET A 132 4.06 6.28 -0.86
C MET A 132 4.91 7.49 -1.22
N ALA A 133 6.07 7.29 -1.85
CA ALA A 133 6.91 8.38 -2.35
C ALA A 133 6.12 9.30 -3.30
N ARG A 134 5.39 8.72 -4.26
CA ARG A 134 4.50 9.47 -5.18
C ARG A 134 3.35 10.12 -4.44
N PHE A 135 2.70 9.41 -3.53
CA PHE A 135 1.55 9.90 -2.78
C PHE A 135 1.92 11.11 -1.92
N ILE A 136 2.99 11.03 -1.13
CA ILE A 136 3.43 12.09 -0.21
C ILE A 136 3.91 13.32 -1.00
N THR A 137 4.82 13.12 -1.96
CA THR A 137 5.37 14.24 -2.74
C THR A 137 4.37 14.82 -3.75
N GLY A 138 3.41 14.02 -4.22
CA GLY A 138 2.54 14.37 -5.34
C GLY A 138 3.29 14.41 -6.68
N GLN A 139 4.44 13.76 -6.79
CA GLN A 139 5.34 13.82 -7.94
C GLN A 139 5.62 12.41 -8.49
N GLU A 140 5.99 12.36 -9.76
CA GLU A 140 6.50 11.13 -10.38
C GLU A 140 7.99 10.96 -10.11
N VAL A 141 8.43 9.68 -10.12
CA VAL A 141 9.84 9.32 -9.96
C VAL A 141 10.56 9.53 -11.30
N LYS A 142 11.66 10.28 -11.26
CA LYS A 142 12.50 10.56 -12.42
C LYS A 142 13.70 9.62 -12.50
N GLU A 143 14.42 9.44 -11.40
CA GLU A 143 15.63 8.62 -11.33
C GLU A 143 15.64 7.78 -10.05
N VAL A 144 16.27 6.61 -10.12
CA VAL A 144 16.42 5.68 -8.98
C VAL A 144 17.87 5.24 -8.88
N PHE A 145 18.39 5.25 -7.65
CA PHE A 145 19.63 4.61 -7.28
C PHE A 145 19.37 3.69 -6.08
N ALA A 146 19.89 2.47 -6.09
CA ALA A 146 19.70 1.54 -4.98
C ALA A 146 20.99 0.82 -4.64
N MET A 147 21.18 0.58 -3.34
CA MET A 147 22.27 -0.21 -2.80
C MET A 147 21.69 -1.29 -1.91
N ARG A 148 22.33 -2.45 -1.97
CA ARG A 148 22.04 -3.62 -1.15
C ARG A 148 23.32 -4.02 -0.44
N SER A 149 23.19 -4.37 0.83
CA SER A 149 24.27 -4.94 1.62
C SER A 149 23.72 -6.05 2.51
N GLN A 150 24.58 -7.01 2.84
CA GLN A 150 24.25 -8.07 3.77
C GLN A 150 25.36 -8.17 4.81
N VAL A 151 24.98 -8.13 6.09
CA VAL A 151 25.89 -8.34 7.22
C VAL A 151 25.34 -9.50 8.03
N ASN A 152 26.09 -10.61 8.09
CA ASN A 152 25.59 -11.90 8.59
C ASN A 152 24.31 -12.30 7.83
N GLU A 153 23.23 -12.60 8.55
CA GLU A 153 21.92 -12.96 7.99
C GLU A 153 20.99 -11.76 7.74
N ILE A 154 21.45 -10.53 8.00
CA ILE A 154 20.63 -9.32 7.87
C ILE A 154 20.92 -8.66 6.52
N GLU A 155 19.98 -8.76 5.60
CA GLU A 155 19.96 -7.96 4.37
C GLU A 155 19.42 -6.56 4.66
N THR A 156 20.05 -5.54 4.07
CA THR A 156 19.62 -4.14 4.12
C THR A 156 19.65 -3.55 2.72
N ILE A 157 18.59 -2.85 2.34
CA ILE A 157 18.47 -2.16 1.07
C ILE A 157 18.16 -0.69 1.35
N ILE A 158 18.88 0.20 0.66
CA ILE A 158 18.59 1.63 0.63
C ILE A 158 18.38 2.02 -0.82
N ALA A 159 17.23 2.61 -1.13
CA ALA A 159 16.92 3.20 -2.41
C ALA A 159 16.78 4.72 -2.26
N THR A 160 17.35 5.47 -3.19
CA THR A 160 17.15 6.91 -3.33
C THR A 160 16.42 7.18 -4.64
N LEU A 161 15.35 7.95 -4.56
CA LEU A 161 14.56 8.41 -5.70
C LEU A 161 14.77 9.90 -5.87
N LYS A 162 14.96 10.34 -7.11
CA LYS A 162 14.81 11.75 -7.47
C LYS A 162 13.45 11.92 -8.12
N MET A 163 12.65 12.83 -7.60
CA MET A 163 11.33 13.16 -8.13
C MET A 163 11.43 14.20 -9.24
N GLU A 164 10.39 14.36 -10.05
CA GLU A 164 10.36 15.35 -11.15
C GLU A 164 10.59 16.81 -10.69
N ASN A 165 10.09 17.17 -9.51
CA ASN A 165 10.34 18.49 -8.89
C ASN A 165 11.72 18.61 -8.21
N ASN A 166 12.61 17.63 -8.38
CA ASN A 166 13.91 17.50 -7.73
C ASN A 166 13.88 17.21 -6.21
N ALA A 167 12.72 16.94 -5.61
CA ALA A 167 12.68 16.37 -4.27
C ALA A 167 13.42 15.03 -4.25
N LEU A 168 14.08 14.72 -3.13
CA LEU A 168 14.72 13.42 -2.92
C LEU A 168 13.87 12.57 -1.98
N VAL A 169 13.80 11.28 -2.26
CA VAL A 169 13.17 10.30 -1.36
C VAL A 169 14.18 9.22 -1.04
N ILE A 170 14.33 8.87 0.23
CA ILE A 170 15.12 7.73 0.69
C ILE A 170 14.15 6.68 1.20
N ILE A 171 14.30 5.44 0.73
CA ILE A 171 13.57 4.28 1.20
C ILE A 171 14.60 3.31 1.77
N GLU A 172 14.40 2.88 3.01
CA GLU A 172 15.29 1.92 3.67
C GLU A 172 14.51 0.72 4.21
N ALA A 173 15.09 -0.46 4.05
CA ALA A 173 14.57 -1.71 4.57
C ALA A 173 15.71 -2.58 5.10
N SER A 174 15.42 -3.41 6.09
CA SER A 174 16.40 -4.24 6.79
C SER A 174 15.70 -5.42 7.45
N GLY A 175 16.16 -6.64 7.18
CA GLY A 175 15.52 -7.87 7.63
C GLY A 175 15.64 -8.18 9.13
N GLY A 176 16.39 -7.38 9.90
CA GLY A 176 16.63 -7.58 11.33
C GLY A 176 15.51 -7.12 12.25
N ASN A 177 14.49 -6.44 11.72
CA ASN A 177 13.33 -5.92 12.45
C ASN A 177 12.05 -6.56 11.93
N GLU A 178 11.08 -6.86 12.82
CA GLU A 178 9.85 -7.58 12.46
C GLU A 178 8.91 -6.74 11.59
N TYR A 179 8.53 -5.55 12.06
CA TYR A 179 7.66 -4.62 11.33
C TYR A 179 7.92 -3.17 11.78
N ASP A 180 8.40 -2.33 10.86
CA ASP A 180 8.64 -0.90 11.12
C ASP A 180 8.23 -0.06 9.93
N GLN A 181 7.28 0.86 10.14
CA GLN A 181 6.80 1.77 9.11
C GLN A 181 6.82 3.20 9.65
N ARG A 182 7.78 3.98 9.16
CA ARG A 182 7.99 5.37 9.57
C ARG A 182 8.14 6.27 8.37
N LEU A 183 7.80 7.53 8.58
CA LEU A 183 7.84 8.56 7.54
C LEU A 183 8.39 9.85 8.14
N GLU A 184 9.39 10.42 7.49
CA GLU A 184 9.81 11.80 7.74
C GLU A 184 9.65 12.61 6.44
N VAL A 185 9.08 13.81 6.55
CA VAL A 185 8.92 14.73 5.40
C VAL A 185 9.48 16.08 5.77
N PHE A 186 10.41 16.59 4.97
CA PHE A 186 11.03 17.89 5.14
C PHE A 186 10.63 18.81 3.98
N GLY A 187 10.17 20.00 4.33
CA GLY A 187 9.97 21.09 3.39
C GLY A 187 10.57 22.40 3.92
N GLU A 188 10.51 23.43 3.08
CA GLU A 188 11.07 24.76 3.36
C GLU A 188 10.62 25.36 4.70
N GLN A 189 9.42 25.03 5.15
CA GLN A 189 8.78 25.63 6.32
C GLN A 189 8.76 24.73 7.55
N GLY A 190 9.30 23.50 7.47
CA GLY A 190 9.36 22.59 8.61
C GLY A 190 9.45 21.13 8.22
N ALA A 191 9.13 20.26 9.18
CA ALA A 191 9.11 18.83 8.99
C ALA A 191 7.93 18.16 9.71
N LEU A 192 7.53 16.99 9.20
CA LEU A 192 6.56 16.09 9.81
C LEU A 192 7.19 14.71 9.99
N THR A 193 6.91 14.07 11.12
CA THR A 193 7.39 12.72 11.42
C THR A 193 6.21 11.85 11.83
N VAL A 194 6.18 10.63 11.31
CA VAL A 194 5.29 9.55 11.74
C VAL A 194 6.17 8.43 12.28
N GLU A 195 6.03 8.18 13.57
CA GLU A 195 6.65 7.06 14.26
C GLU A 195 5.77 5.82 14.17
N ASN A 196 6.37 4.67 14.46
CA ASN A 196 5.66 3.40 14.45
C ASN A 196 4.73 3.28 15.67
N VAL A 197 3.61 2.57 15.50
CA VAL A 197 2.55 2.49 16.51
C VAL A 197 2.69 1.20 17.31
N ALA A 198 2.93 1.34 18.62
CA ALA A 198 2.92 0.20 19.55
C ALA A 198 1.55 -0.49 19.57
N LYS A 199 1.52 -1.83 19.69
CA LYS A 199 0.28 -2.61 19.84
C LYS A 199 -0.59 -2.14 21.01
N THR A 200 0.06 -1.61 22.05
CA THR A 200 -0.56 -1.05 23.22
C THR A 200 0.28 0.09 23.78
N THR A 201 -0.36 1.01 24.50
CA THR A 201 0.31 2.07 25.27
C THR A 201 0.75 1.60 26.66
N THR A 202 0.55 0.33 27.01
CA THR A 202 0.94 -0.22 28.31
C THR A 202 2.46 -0.19 28.50
N GLN A 203 2.91 0.29 29.66
CA GLN A 203 4.31 0.31 30.06
C GLN A 203 4.48 -0.40 31.41
N TYR A 204 5.54 -1.20 31.54
CA TYR A 204 5.94 -1.79 32.81
C TYR A 204 7.02 -0.90 33.46
N HIS A 205 6.70 -0.34 34.62
CA HIS A 205 7.60 0.49 35.41
C HIS A 205 8.20 -0.32 36.57
N SER A 206 9.52 -0.33 36.67
CA SER A 206 10.26 -0.95 37.78
C SER A 206 11.42 -0.07 38.22
N THR A 207 12.09 -0.45 39.31
CA THR A 207 13.32 0.24 39.75
C THR A 207 14.48 0.11 38.75
N ALA A 208 14.41 -0.84 37.81
CA ALA A 208 15.43 -1.04 36.78
C ALA A 208 15.17 -0.24 35.49
N GLY A 209 13.96 0.27 35.29
CA GLY A 209 13.59 1.04 34.10
C GLY A 209 12.14 0.87 33.66
N VAL A 210 11.86 1.39 32.47
CA VAL A 210 10.55 1.33 31.81
C VAL A 210 10.64 0.44 30.58
N LEU A 211 9.75 -0.54 30.47
CA LEU A 211 9.62 -1.40 29.29
C LEU A 211 8.28 -1.11 28.61
N SER A 212 8.30 -0.93 27.29
CA SER A 212 7.11 -0.82 26.45
C SER A 212 7.02 -2.02 25.50
N GLU A 213 5.82 -2.32 25.03
CA GLU A 213 5.67 -3.28 23.94
C GLU A 213 6.31 -2.74 22.65
N LYS A 214 6.75 -3.67 21.80
CA LYS A 214 7.15 -3.34 20.44
C LYS A 214 5.91 -2.96 19.62
N PRO A 215 6.08 -2.15 18.56
CA PRO A 215 5.12 -2.09 17.47
C PRO A 215 4.68 -3.47 16.94
#